data_AF-A0A1I2F0G3-F1
#
_entry.id   AF-A0A1I2F0G3-F1
#
_cell.length_a   1.000
_cell.length_b   1.000
_cell.length_c   1.000
_cell.angle_alpha   90.00
_cell.angle_beta   90.00
_cell.angle_gamma   90.00
#
_symmetry.space_group_name_H-M   'P 1'
#
loop_
_entity.id
_entity.type
_entity.pdbx_description
1 polymer ?
#
loop_
_entity_poly.entity_id
_entity_poly.type
_entity_poly.pdbx_seq_one_letter_code
_entity_poly.pdbx_strand_id
1 'polypeptide(L)'
;MANIIPYYVEKDLPFAVSAQLADLPEQAQRDFLNEYNRRAKNLVLSYILHFVFPAHYLYLDKILTQIIYWITFGGFGFWWFIDIFRMSSLVKDRNKEIADECLRYILHQYKGQHQQTYKTQPTFIPNTPQPKQLHTPDFDPMRPSIESLKMNYLVDYNFKTWHVVGETQYDWSNNISDREFKLVNGTDILYLTVRREGMYVHCHIGSLVNLYSIDTNLDNYISQYQNPPNTITQGDFTFFRENRLEGYAFDKASATPPLRVIAWDFYDANRRFRLRIEQTGRSQFKAVLSQTANEIDFTDILPMG
;
A
#
# COMPACT_ATOMS: atom_id res chain seq x y z
N MET A 1 -1.11 -18.17 -12.59
CA MET A 1 -0.78 -18.18 -11.15
C MET A 1 -0.89 -16.75 -10.67
N ALA A 2 -1.48 -16.50 -9.49
CA ALA A 2 -1.70 -15.13 -9.02
C ALA A 2 -0.35 -14.51 -8.59
N ASN A 3 -0.03 -13.34 -9.14
CA ASN A 3 1.14 -12.55 -8.72
C ASN A 3 0.73 -11.77 -7.45
N ILE A 4 1.36 -12.09 -6.31
CA ILE A 4 1.06 -11.47 -5.00
C ILE A 4 1.94 -10.23 -4.75
N ILE A 5 2.91 -9.98 -5.63
CA ILE A 5 3.81 -8.83 -5.48
C ILE A 5 3.01 -7.54 -5.70
N PRO A 6 2.97 -6.60 -4.73
CA PRO A 6 2.26 -5.35 -4.90
C PRO A 6 2.82 -4.54 -6.08
N TYR A 7 1.95 -3.89 -6.84
CA TYR A 7 2.32 -3.11 -8.04
C TYR A 7 3.48 -2.13 -7.83
N TYR A 8 3.54 -1.47 -6.66
CA TYR A 8 4.61 -0.51 -6.36
C TYR A 8 5.98 -1.18 -6.19
N VAL A 9 6.02 -2.44 -5.76
CA VAL A 9 7.25 -3.24 -5.72
C VAL A 9 7.56 -3.73 -7.13
N GLU A 10 6.56 -4.29 -7.81
CA GLU A 10 6.71 -4.85 -9.16
C GLU A 10 7.28 -3.85 -10.17
N LYS A 11 6.82 -2.59 -10.13
CA LYS A 11 7.28 -1.51 -11.02
C LYS A 11 8.80 -1.24 -10.92
N ASP A 12 9.38 -1.47 -9.75
CA ASP A 12 10.79 -1.17 -9.48
C ASP A 12 11.70 -2.41 -9.57
N LEU A 13 11.12 -3.60 -9.72
CA LEU A 13 11.86 -4.86 -9.91
C LEU A 13 12.46 -4.99 -11.32
N PRO A 14 13.62 -5.65 -11.46
CA PRO A 14 14.09 -6.09 -12.77
C PRO A 14 13.08 -7.03 -13.44
N PHE A 15 12.90 -6.89 -14.76
CA PHE A 15 11.99 -7.74 -15.54
C PHE A 15 12.27 -9.24 -15.37
N ALA A 16 13.53 -9.64 -15.30
CA ALA A 16 13.90 -11.03 -15.10
C ALA A 16 13.51 -11.56 -13.70
N VAL A 17 13.48 -10.69 -12.70
CA VAL A 17 13.07 -11.03 -11.33
C VAL A 17 11.57 -11.17 -11.24
N SER A 18 10.81 -10.21 -11.80
CA SER A 18 9.35 -10.28 -11.81
C SER A 18 8.83 -11.50 -12.59
N ALA A 19 9.41 -11.79 -13.75
CA ALA A 19 9.06 -12.98 -14.53
C ALA A 19 9.30 -14.28 -13.75
N GLN A 20 10.47 -14.44 -13.13
CA GLN A 20 10.79 -15.64 -12.34
C GLN A 20 9.94 -15.75 -11.07
N LEU A 21 9.61 -14.63 -10.41
CA LEU A 21 8.72 -14.63 -9.24
C LEU A 21 7.30 -15.05 -9.61
N ALA A 22 6.81 -14.65 -10.78
CA ALA A 22 5.47 -15.03 -11.24
C ALA A 22 5.31 -16.56 -11.42
N ASP A 23 6.41 -17.26 -11.74
CA ASP A 23 6.46 -18.72 -11.87
C ASP A 23 6.63 -19.45 -10.53
N LEU A 24 6.92 -18.72 -9.44
CA LEU A 24 7.13 -19.30 -8.12
C LEU A 24 5.82 -19.46 -7.33
N PRO A 25 5.77 -20.44 -6.39
CA PRO A 25 4.64 -20.58 -5.48
C PRO A 25 4.36 -19.30 -4.70
N GLU A 26 3.09 -19.07 -4.35
CA GLU A 26 2.66 -17.89 -3.59
C GLU A 26 3.46 -17.66 -2.30
N GLN A 27 3.82 -18.73 -1.59
CA GLN A 27 4.64 -18.63 -0.39
C GLN A 27 6.04 -18.11 -0.70
N ALA A 28 6.66 -18.56 -1.78
CA ALA A 28 7.97 -18.09 -2.23
C ALA A 28 7.91 -16.61 -2.65
N GLN A 29 6.82 -16.16 -3.27
CA GLN A 29 6.59 -14.75 -3.59
C GLN A 29 6.45 -13.89 -2.32
N ARG A 30 5.76 -14.38 -1.28
CA ARG A 30 5.65 -13.70 0.03
C ARG A 30 6.99 -13.64 0.77
N ASP A 31 7.71 -14.75 0.78
CA ASP A 31 9.03 -14.84 1.42
C ASP A 31 10.01 -13.88 0.73
N PHE A 32 9.97 -13.83 -0.60
CA PHE A 32 10.70 -12.83 -1.39
C PHE A 32 10.31 -11.41 -0.98
N LEU A 33 9.01 -11.09 -0.94
CA LEU A 33 8.53 -9.74 -0.62
C LEU A 33 8.98 -9.29 0.78
N ASN A 34 8.86 -10.18 1.78
CA ASN A 34 9.29 -9.92 3.15
C ASN A 34 10.80 -9.65 3.22
N GLU A 35 11.60 -10.48 2.55
CA GLU A 35 13.05 -10.36 2.55
C GLU A 35 13.53 -9.14 1.76
N TYR A 36 12.90 -8.86 0.62
CA TYR A 36 13.16 -7.65 -0.16
C TYR A 36 12.85 -6.39 0.65
N ASN A 37 11.66 -6.29 1.26
CA ASN A 37 11.27 -5.13 2.07
C ASN A 37 12.20 -4.93 3.28
N ARG A 38 12.73 -6.01 3.87
CA ARG A 38 13.68 -5.95 4.98
C ARG A 38 15.03 -5.36 4.57
N ARG A 39 15.45 -5.60 3.32
CA ARG A 39 16.79 -5.26 2.82
C ARG A 39 16.84 -4.02 1.95
N ALA A 40 15.73 -3.66 1.32
CA ALA A 40 15.62 -2.53 0.40
C ALA A 40 16.12 -1.24 1.06
N LYS A 41 16.93 -0.49 0.32
CA LYS A 41 17.52 0.77 0.74
C LYS A 41 16.52 1.91 0.57
N ASN A 42 16.48 2.79 1.56
CA ASN A 42 15.59 3.94 1.61
C ASN A 42 16.28 5.19 1.05
N LEU A 43 15.61 5.89 0.13
CA LEU A 43 16.14 7.10 -0.51
C LEU A 43 16.34 8.25 0.47
N VAL A 44 15.37 8.47 1.37
CA VAL A 44 15.43 9.54 2.37
C VAL A 44 16.60 9.29 3.32
N LEU A 45 16.77 8.05 3.78
CA LEU A 45 17.91 7.69 4.64
C LEU A 45 19.25 7.88 3.91
N SER A 46 19.30 7.61 2.60
CA SER A 46 20.49 7.84 1.79
C SER A 46 20.84 9.34 1.70
N TYR A 47 19.84 10.23 1.62
CA TYR A 47 20.06 11.68 1.69
C TYR A 47 20.46 12.13 3.10
N ILE A 48 19.83 11.63 4.16
CA ILE A 48 20.22 11.96 5.54
C ILE A 48 21.69 11.66 5.76
N LEU A 49 22.14 10.47 5.35
CA LEU A 49 23.55 10.13 5.40
C LEU A 49 24.35 11.11 4.56
N HIS A 50 24.02 11.30 3.28
CA HIS A 50 24.75 12.21 2.39
C HIS A 50 25.04 13.62 2.98
N PHE A 51 24.07 14.23 3.68
CA PHE A 51 24.20 15.57 4.26
C PHE A 51 24.78 15.59 5.68
N VAL A 52 24.41 14.63 6.54
CA VAL A 52 24.77 14.66 7.98
C VAL A 52 26.08 13.92 8.24
N PHE A 53 26.27 12.78 7.59
CA PHE A 53 27.45 11.92 7.73
C PHE A 53 27.85 11.47 6.34
N PRO A 54 28.87 12.06 5.67
CA PRO A 54 29.16 11.81 4.26
C PRO A 54 29.61 10.36 4.01
N ALA A 55 28.64 9.45 4.04
CA ALA A 55 28.70 8.01 4.27
C ALA A 55 27.56 7.29 3.51
N HIS A 56 26.91 7.98 2.56
CA HIS A 56 25.81 7.43 1.76
C HIS A 56 26.24 6.21 0.94
N TYR A 57 27.50 6.15 0.50
CA TYR A 57 28.02 4.97 -0.21
C TYR A 57 28.16 3.75 0.70
N LEU A 58 28.43 3.91 2.00
CA LEU A 58 28.45 2.79 2.96
C LEU A 58 27.07 2.15 3.11
N TYR A 59 26.03 2.97 3.23
CA TYR A 59 24.66 2.47 3.33
C TYR A 59 24.22 1.72 2.07
N LEU A 60 24.73 2.13 0.91
CA LEU A 60 24.50 1.47 -0.38
C LEU A 60 25.47 0.31 -0.64
N ASP A 61 26.22 -0.15 0.37
CA ASP A 61 27.19 -1.25 0.32
C ASP A 61 28.35 -1.03 -0.67
N LYS A 62 28.63 0.23 -1.03
CA LYS A 62 29.72 0.65 -1.93
C LYS A 62 30.95 1.11 -1.15
N ILE A 63 31.53 0.21 -0.34
CA ILE A 63 32.63 0.51 0.59
C ILE A 63 33.85 1.10 -0.13
N LEU A 64 34.29 0.51 -1.25
CA LEU A 64 35.45 1.01 -1.99
C LEU A 64 35.20 2.43 -2.51
N THR A 65 34.00 2.71 -3.01
CA THR A 65 33.60 4.05 -3.47
C THR A 65 33.58 5.05 -2.33
N GLN A 66 33.13 4.63 -1.13
CA GLN A 66 33.21 5.46 0.07
C GLN A 66 34.66 5.83 0.42
N ILE A 67 35.57 4.87 0.39
CA ILE A 67 36.99 5.10 0.72
C ILE A 67 37.60 6.10 -0.27
N ILE A 68 37.32 5.94 -1.57
CA ILE A 68 37.76 6.88 -2.62
C ILE A 68 37.14 8.27 -2.38
N TYR A 69 35.86 8.31 -2.02
CA TYR A 69 35.15 9.55 -1.69
C TYR A 69 35.82 10.31 -0.55
N TRP A 70 36.24 9.63 0.52
CA TRP A 70 36.96 10.29 1.62
C TRP A 70 38.37 10.73 1.22
N ILE A 71 39.14 9.89 0.51
CA ILE A 71 40.51 10.24 0.09
C ILE A 71 40.51 11.45 -0.85
N THR A 72 39.47 11.60 -1.67
CA THR A 72 39.31 12.73 -2.59
C THR A 72 38.60 13.93 -1.97
N PHE A 73 38.26 13.90 -0.68
CA PHE A 73 37.43 14.91 0.01
C PHE A 73 36.13 15.21 -0.74
N GLY A 74 35.41 14.16 -1.12
CA GLY A 74 34.19 14.26 -1.94
C GLY A 74 34.45 14.86 -3.31
N GLY A 75 35.65 14.65 -3.87
CA GLY A 75 36.13 15.18 -5.14
C GLY A 75 36.10 16.71 -5.20
N PHE A 76 36.72 17.40 -4.22
CA PHE A 76 36.67 18.87 -4.06
C PHE A 76 35.24 19.45 -3.97
N GLY A 77 34.29 18.68 -3.44
CA GLY A 77 32.89 19.08 -3.29
C GLY A 77 32.04 18.97 -4.56
N PHE A 78 32.65 18.81 -5.74
CA PHE A 78 31.90 18.53 -6.97
C PHE A 78 31.20 17.18 -6.91
N TRP A 79 31.85 16.16 -6.34
CA TRP A 79 31.26 14.83 -6.27
C TRP A 79 30.09 14.78 -5.28
N TRP A 80 30.22 15.50 -4.15
CA TRP A 80 29.13 15.71 -3.20
C TRP A 80 27.89 16.33 -3.89
N PHE A 81 28.07 17.39 -4.67
CA PHE A 81 26.95 18.04 -5.37
C PHE A 81 26.32 17.16 -6.46
N ILE A 82 27.14 16.50 -7.26
CA ILE A 82 26.68 15.59 -8.32
C ILE A 82 25.87 14.41 -7.74
N ASP A 83 26.24 13.94 -6.56
CA ASP A 83 25.57 12.82 -5.91
C ASP A 83 24.16 13.13 -5.41
N ILE A 84 23.80 14.40 -5.20
CA ILE A 84 22.41 14.81 -4.92
C ILE A 84 21.49 14.34 -6.04
N PHE A 85 21.88 14.56 -7.30
CA PHE A 85 21.07 14.16 -8.45
C PHE A 85 21.15 12.65 -8.72
N ARG A 86 22.31 12.04 -8.47
CA ARG A 86 22.55 10.61 -8.74
C ARG A 86 21.96 9.68 -7.68
N MET A 87 21.64 10.17 -6.49
CA MET A 87 21.17 9.36 -5.35
C MET A 87 20.00 8.46 -5.70
N SER A 88 19.02 8.99 -6.44
CA SER A 88 17.84 8.25 -6.88
C SER A 88 18.20 7.01 -7.70
N SER A 89 19.12 7.15 -8.67
CA SER A 89 19.64 6.04 -9.47
C SER A 89 20.44 5.07 -8.61
N LEU A 90 21.31 5.57 -7.73
CA LEU A 90 22.16 4.73 -6.87
C LEU A 90 21.34 3.82 -5.95
N VAL A 91 20.28 4.36 -5.36
CA VAL A 91 19.33 3.59 -4.53
C VAL A 91 18.56 2.60 -5.38
N LYS A 92 18.05 3.02 -6.54
CA LYS A 92 17.31 2.14 -7.46
C LYS A 92 18.17 0.97 -7.92
N ASP A 93 19.42 1.22 -8.29
CA ASP A 93 20.33 0.19 -8.77
C ASP A 93 20.72 -0.78 -7.65
N ARG A 94 20.97 -0.28 -6.43
CA ARG A 94 21.22 -1.17 -5.29
C ARG A 94 20.00 -2.02 -4.93
N ASN A 95 18.79 -1.46 -5.03
CA ASN A 95 17.56 -2.21 -4.77
C ASN A 95 17.31 -3.29 -5.84
N LYS A 96 17.67 -3.06 -7.10
CA LYS A 96 17.66 -4.12 -8.13
C LYS A 96 18.61 -5.27 -7.80
N GLU A 97 19.82 -4.97 -7.33
CA GLU A 97 20.77 -6.01 -6.89
C GLU A 97 20.22 -6.80 -5.69
N ILE A 98 19.63 -6.10 -4.72
CA ILE A 98 18.98 -6.74 -3.56
C ILE A 98 17.84 -7.65 -4.01
N ALA A 99 17.03 -7.22 -4.99
CA ALA A 99 15.98 -8.06 -5.56
C ALA A 99 16.54 -9.34 -6.20
N ASP A 100 17.59 -9.23 -7.01
CA ASP A 100 18.30 -10.38 -7.59
C ASP A 100 18.81 -11.34 -6.51
N GLU A 101 19.46 -10.81 -5.46
CA GLU A 101 19.98 -11.59 -4.34
C GLU A 101 18.87 -12.30 -3.56
N CYS A 102 17.77 -11.60 -3.26
CA CYS A 102 16.61 -12.17 -2.59
C CYS A 102 15.98 -13.28 -3.43
N LEU A 103 15.82 -13.07 -4.74
CA LEU A 103 15.30 -14.10 -5.63
C LEU A 103 16.20 -15.34 -5.64
N ARG A 104 17.53 -15.17 -5.75
CA ARG A 104 18.47 -16.30 -5.71
C ARG A 104 18.40 -17.06 -4.38
N TYR A 105 18.29 -16.35 -3.26
CA TYR A 105 18.12 -16.96 -1.95
C TYR A 105 16.85 -17.82 -1.89
N ILE A 106 15.71 -17.27 -2.34
CA ILE A 106 14.44 -18.00 -2.40
C ILE A 106 14.54 -19.19 -3.36
N LEU A 107 15.07 -19.00 -4.57
CA LEU A 107 15.26 -20.10 -5.53
C LEU A 107 16.14 -21.22 -4.98
N HIS A 108 17.21 -20.89 -4.23
CA HIS A 108 18.05 -21.88 -3.59
C HIS A 108 17.32 -22.63 -2.47
N GLN A 109 16.61 -21.91 -1.61
CA GLN A 109 15.80 -22.48 -0.53
C GLN A 109 14.75 -23.47 -1.05
N TYR A 110 14.10 -23.14 -2.17
CA TYR A 110 13.05 -23.96 -2.76
C TYR A 110 13.57 -25.07 -3.69
N LYS A 111 14.77 -24.94 -4.27
CA LYS A 111 15.45 -26.03 -5.01
C LYS A 111 15.88 -27.20 -4.11
N GLY A 112 16.08 -26.98 -2.81
CA GLY A 112 16.54 -28.00 -1.87
C GLY A 112 15.45 -28.85 -1.19
N GLN A 113 14.18 -28.49 -1.31
CA GLN A 113 13.10 -29.08 -0.48
C GLN A 113 11.99 -29.83 -1.24
N HIS A 114 12.04 -29.93 -2.58
CA HIS A 114 10.93 -30.50 -3.38
C HIS A 114 11.29 -31.82 -4.10
N GLN A 115 11.54 -32.90 -3.33
CA GLN A 115 11.24 -34.27 -3.77
C GLN A 115 10.13 -34.95 -2.93
N GLN A 116 9.49 -34.23 -2.00
CA GLN A 116 8.28 -34.71 -1.34
C GLN A 116 7.10 -33.81 -1.68
N THR A 117 6.40 -34.20 -2.75
CA THR A 117 4.96 -34.03 -2.97
C THR A 117 4.32 -32.73 -2.47
N TYR A 118 4.21 -31.76 -3.37
CA TYR A 118 3.07 -30.83 -3.35
C TYR A 118 2.05 -31.39 -4.32
N LYS A 119 1.31 -32.41 -3.86
CA LYS A 119 -0.05 -32.58 -4.36
C LYS A 119 -0.74 -31.27 -4.02
N THR A 120 -1.09 -30.48 -5.02
CA THR A 120 -2.08 -29.41 -4.90
C THR A 120 -3.35 -30.03 -4.35
N GLN A 121 -3.50 -29.95 -3.03
CA GLN A 121 -4.79 -29.98 -2.39
C GLN A 121 -5.16 -28.50 -2.28
N PRO A 122 -6.28 -28.04 -2.87
CA PRO A 122 -6.78 -26.71 -2.57
C PRO A 122 -6.84 -26.63 -1.05
N THR A 123 -6.14 -25.66 -0.45
CA THR A 123 -6.23 -25.39 0.97
C THR A 123 -7.63 -24.87 1.22
N PHE A 124 -8.58 -25.79 1.35
CA PHE A 124 -9.77 -25.58 2.13
C PHE A 124 -9.27 -25.49 3.57
N ILE A 125 -8.82 -24.30 3.98
CA ILE A 125 -8.76 -23.95 5.40
C ILE A 125 -10.23 -23.92 5.80
N PRO A 126 -10.73 -24.82 6.65
CA PRO A 126 -12.17 -24.93 6.92
C PRO A 126 -12.78 -23.65 7.54
N ASN A 127 -11.98 -22.63 7.82
CA ASN A 127 -12.36 -21.40 8.51
C ASN A 127 -11.62 -20.14 8.00
N THR A 128 -11.03 -20.10 6.80
CA THR A 128 -10.56 -18.79 6.27
C THR A 128 -11.80 -17.93 6.05
N PRO A 129 -11.87 -16.73 6.69
CA PRO A 129 -12.99 -15.83 6.50
C PRO A 129 -13.23 -15.63 5.01
N GLN A 130 -14.48 -15.75 4.60
CA GLN A 130 -14.90 -15.40 3.25
C GLN A 130 -15.51 -14.01 3.29
N PRO A 131 -15.32 -13.19 2.25
CA PRO A 131 -15.98 -11.90 2.20
C PRO A 131 -17.49 -12.11 2.20
N LYS A 132 -18.21 -11.29 2.96
CA LYS A 132 -19.67 -11.26 2.90
C LYS A 132 -20.12 -10.96 1.48
N GLN A 133 -21.16 -11.64 1.03
CA GLN A 133 -21.80 -11.30 -0.23
C GLN A 133 -22.59 -10.01 -0.03
N LEU A 134 -22.11 -8.92 -0.64
CA LEU A 134 -22.79 -7.64 -0.61
C LEU A 134 -23.80 -7.57 -1.76
N HIS A 135 -25.02 -7.15 -1.45
CA HIS A 135 -26.00 -6.86 -2.48
C HIS A 135 -25.66 -5.49 -3.08
N THR A 136 -25.05 -5.50 -4.26
CA THR A 136 -24.75 -4.29 -5.04
C THR A 136 -25.71 -4.25 -6.22
N PRO A 137 -26.21 -3.07 -6.62
CA PRO A 137 -27.06 -2.97 -7.79
C PRO A 137 -26.29 -3.42 -9.03
N ASP A 138 -26.98 -4.13 -9.92
CA ASP A 138 -26.45 -4.40 -11.25
C ASP A 138 -26.18 -3.09 -11.99
N PHE A 139 -25.24 -3.13 -12.92
CA PHE A 139 -24.91 -1.96 -13.73
C PHE A 139 -26.11 -1.58 -14.63
N ASP A 140 -26.59 -0.35 -14.48
CA ASP A 140 -27.61 0.26 -15.33
C ASP A 140 -27.04 1.54 -15.96
N PRO A 141 -26.77 1.56 -17.29
CA PRO A 141 -26.25 2.74 -17.98
C PRO A 141 -27.17 3.97 -17.87
N MET A 142 -28.48 3.77 -17.69
CA MET A 142 -29.45 4.86 -17.56
C MET A 142 -29.55 5.39 -16.13
N ARG A 143 -29.04 4.63 -15.16
CA ARG A 143 -29.08 4.95 -13.73
C ARG A 143 -27.78 4.49 -13.04
N PRO A 144 -26.63 5.09 -13.40
CA PRO A 144 -25.36 4.73 -12.79
C PRO A 144 -25.42 4.99 -11.28
N SER A 145 -24.96 4.02 -10.48
CA SER A 145 -24.83 4.13 -9.03
C SER A 145 -23.41 3.82 -8.61
N ILE A 146 -22.90 4.59 -7.65
CA ILE A 146 -21.55 4.40 -7.12
C ILE A 146 -21.37 3.03 -6.46
N GLU A 147 -22.47 2.40 -6.04
CA GLU A 147 -22.45 1.06 -5.46
C GLU A 147 -22.26 -0.04 -6.51
N SER A 148 -22.56 0.23 -7.78
CA SER A 148 -22.32 -0.71 -8.89
C SER A 148 -20.85 -0.71 -9.35
N LEU A 149 -20.02 0.23 -8.86
CA LEU A 149 -18.62 0.39 -9.24
C LEU A 149 -17.84 -0.91 -8.99
N LYS A 150 -16.98 -1.30 -9.94
CA LYS A 150 -16.13 -2.49 -9.87
C LYS A 150 -14.75 -2.17 -10.44
N MET A 151 -13.79 -3.07 -10.26
CA MET A 151 -12.52 -3.01 -10.98
C MET A 151 -12.71 -2.89 -12.49
N ASN A 152 -11.77 -2.21 -13.14
CA ASN A 152 -11.80 -1.88 -14.57
C ASN A 152 -12.95 -0.97 -14.98
N TYR A 153 -13.55 -0.22 -14.06
CA TYR A 153 -14.51 0.82 -14.39
C TYR A 153 -13.80 2.17 -14.53
N LEU A 154 -14.42 3.07 -15.28
CA LEU A 154 -14.17 4.51 -15.28
C LEU A 154 -15.24 5.18 -14.42
N VAL A 155 -14.87 6.26 -13.74
CA VAL A 155 -15.79 7.14 -13.00
C VAL A 155 -15.30 8.57 -13.07
N ASP A 156 -16.21 9.48 -13.40
CA ASP A 156 -15.95 10.90 -13.38
C ASP A 156 -16.16 11.47 -11.98
N TYR A 157 -15.15 12.18 -11.48
CA TYR A 157 -15.17 12.87 -10.19
C TYR A 157 -14.30 14.11 -10.26
N ASN A 158 -14.86 15.25 -9.82
CA ASN A 158 -14.18 16.54 -9.78
C ASN A 158 -13.54 16.93 -11.13
N PHE A 159 -14.35 16.83 -12.20
CA PHE A 159 -13.96 17.16 -13.59
C PHE A 159 -12.79 16.35 -14.17
N LYS A 160 -12.51 15.16 -13.59
CA LYS A 160 -11.52 14.21 -14.09
C LYS A 160 -12.15 12.81 -14.19
N THR A 161 -11.73 12.04 -15.19
CA THR A 161 -12.08 10.62 -15.33
C THR A 161 -11.05 9.75 -14.63
N TRP A 162 -11.50 8.91 -13.71
CA TRP A 162 -10.65 8.04 -12.91
C TRP A 162 -10.84 6.58 -13.29
N HIS A 163 -9.74 5.84 -13.39
CA HIS A 163 -9.76 4.40 -13.60
C HIS A 163 -9.71 3.66 -12.25
N VAL A 164 -10.68 2.76 -12.02
CA VAL A 164 -10.73 1.85 -10.87
C VAL A 164 -9.75 0.68 -11.09
N VAL A 165 -8.59 0.76 -10.45
CA VAL A 165 -7.51 -0.24 -10.59
C VAL A 165 -7.46 -1.26 -9.46
N GLY A 166 -8.29 -1.10 -8.43
CA GLY A 166 -8.33 -2.01 -7.29
C GLY A 166 -9.58 -1.83 -6.46
N GLU A 167 -9.98 -2.91 -5.80
CA GLU A 167 -11.13 -2.96 -4.90
C GLU A 167 -10.75 -3.80 -3.67
N THR A 168 -10.97 -3.24 -2.48
CA THR A 168 -10.81 -3.93 -1.20
C THR A 168 -12.15 -3.92 -0.49
N GLN A 169 -12.69 -5.10 -0.14
CA GLN A 169 -13.82 -5.20 0.75
C GLN A 169 -13.32 -5.33 2.19
N TYR A 170 -13.88 -4.57 3.12
CA TYR A 170 -13.64 -4.73 4.54
C TYR A 170 -14.90 -5.28 5.19
N ASP A 171 -14.79 -6.40 5.91
CA ASP A 171 -15.87 -6.89 6.76
C ASP A 171 -15.48 -6.73 8.23
N TRP A 172 -16.23 -5.88 8.92
CA TRP A 172 -15.99 -5.52 10.31
C TRP A 172 -16.77 -6.42 11.28
N SER A 173 -16.26 -6.55 12.50
CA SER A 173 -16.83 -7.36 13.57
C SER A 173 -18.21 -6.89 14.03
N ASN A 174 -18.54 -5.60 13.83
CA ASN A 174 -19.86 -5.01 14.11
C ASN A 174 -20.90 -5.29 13.00
N ASN A 175 -20.62 -6.25 12.13
CA ASN A 175 -21.44 -6.66 11.01
C ASN A 175 -21.56 -5.66 9.84
N ILE A 176 -20.85 -4.53 9.87
CA ILE A 176 -20.77 -3.57 8.77
C ILE A 176 -19.73 -4.04 7.74
N SER A 177 -19.93 -3.68 6.47
CA SER A 177 -18.94 -3.86 5.41
C SER A 177 -18.69 -2.57 4.65
N ASP A 178 -17.42 -2.31 4.32
CA ASP A 178 -17.00 -1.21 3.45
C ASP A 178 -16.46 -1.76 2.14
N ARG A 179 -16.58 -0.99 1.07
CA ARG A 179 -15.80 -1.19 -0.15
C ARG A 179 -14.89 0.00 -0.34
N GLU A 180 -13.61 -0.24 -0.56
CA GLU A 180 -12.64 0.79 -0.93
C GLU A 180 -12.16 0.55 -2.35
N PHE A 181 -12.14 1.60 -3.16
CA PHE A 181 -11.66 1.59 -4.52
C PHE A 181 -10.41 2.45 -4.65
N LYS A 182 -9.40 1.91 -5.32
CA LYS A 182 -8.23 2.68 -5.73
C LYS A 182 -8.48 3.25 -7.12
N LEU A 183 -8.50 4.58 -7.19
CA LEU A 183 -8.78 5.36 -8.38
C LEU A 183 -7.48 5.99 -8.90
N VAL A 184 -7.21 5.90 -10.20
CA VAL A 184 -6.00 6.45 -10.82
C VAL A 184 -6.34 7.34 -12.00
N ASN A 185 -5.73 8.52 -12.04
CA ASN A 185 -5.71 9.41 -13.21
C ASN A 185 -4.26 9.89 -13.43
N GLY A 186 -3.57 9.33 -14.42
CA GLY A 186 -2.15 9.60 -14.64
C GLY A 186 -1.30 9.22 -13.42
N THR A 187 -0.71 10.22 -12.75
CA THR A 187 0.05 10.05 -11.51
C THR A 187 -0.77 10.25 -10.24
N ASP A 188 -1.99 10.80 -10.36
CA ASP A 188 -2.85 11.07 -9.23
C ASP A 188 -3.54 9.78 -8.77
N ILE A 189 -3.62 9.57 -7.46
CA ILE A 189 -4.26 8.41 -6.84
C ILE A 189 -5.24 8.88 -5.78
N LEU A 190 -6.48 8.41 -5.86
CA LEU A 190 -7.50 8.57 -4.83
C LEU A 190 -7.97 7.23 -4.30
N TYR A 191 -8.47 7.25 -3.07
CA TYR A 191 -9.10 6.13 -2.40
C TYR A 191 -10.53 6.54 -2.08
N LEU A 192 -11.49 5.82 -2.69
CA LEU A 192 -12.92 6.02 -2.47
C LEU A 192 -13.45 4.90 -1.59
N THR A 193 -13.93 5.21 -0.39
CA THR A 193 -14.71 4.30 0.43
C THR A 193 -16.19 4.50 0.15
N VAL A 194 -16.92 3.41 -0.10
CA VAL A 194 -18.38 3.35 -0.24
C VAL A 194 -18.95 2.41 0.82
N ARG A 195 -19.94 2.87 1.56
CA ARG A 195 -20.68 2.09 2.56
C ARG A 195 -22.16 2.40 2.47
N ARG A 196 -23.00 1.37 2.38
CA ARG A 196 -24.44 1.51 2.55
C ARG A 196 -24.81 1.38 4.03
N GLU A 197 -25.55 2.36 4.54
CA GLU A 197 -26.13 2.35 5.88
C GLU A 197 -27.63 2.68 5.78
N GLY A 198 -28.45 1.63 5.73
CA GLY A 198 -29.88 1.75 5.45
C GLY A 198 -30.15 2.36 4.07
N MET A 199 -30.82 3.52 4.06
CA MET A 199 -31.17 4.25 2.83
C MET A 199 -30.05 5.16 2.32
N TYR A 200 -28.98 5.35 3.10
CA TYR A 200 -27.90 6.26 2.78
C TYR A 200 -26.67 5.53 2.27
N VAL A 201 -26.00 6.12 1.29
CA VAL A 201 -24.70 5.70 0.81
C VAL A 201 -23.68 6.72 1.29
N HIS A 202 -22.78 6.29 2.17
CA HIS A 202 -21.69 7.09 2.69
C HIS A 202 -20.48 6.94 1.78
N CYS A 203 -20.04 8.06 1.20
CA CYS A 203 -18.84 8.12 0.39
C CYS A 203 -17.77 8.99 1.06
N HIS A 204 -16.55 8.47 1.11
CA HIS A 204 -15.38 9.24 1.50
C HIS A 204 -14.31 9.08 0.44
N ILE A 205 -13.80 10.19 -0.09
CA ILE A 205 -12.76 10.17 -1.13
C ILE A 205 -11.57 11.01 -0.71
N GLY A 206 -10.37 10.48 -0.90
CA GLY A 206 -9.16 11.09 -0.37
C GLY A 206 -7.88 10.46 -0.88
N SER A 207 -6.77 10.89 -0.31
CA SER A 207 -5.43 10.41 -0.67
C SER A 207 -4.71 9.82 0.54
N LEU A 208 -3.65 9.06 0.27
CA LEU A 208 -2.77 8.60 1.33
C LEU A 208 -2.09 9.79 2.02
N VAL A 209 -1.92 9.66 3.32
CA VAL A 209 -1.11 10.54 4.15
C VAL A 209 0.02 9.71 4.74
N ASN A 210 1.22 10.28 4.77
CA ASN A 210 2.34 9.65 5.45
C ASN A 210 2.06 9.63 6.96
N LEU A 211 2.03 8.45 7.58
CA LEU A 211 1.78 8.28 9.01
C LEU A 211 2.72 9.17 9.85
N TYR A 212 4.00 9.25 9.46
CA TYR A 212 5.01 10.03 10.17
C TYR A 212 4.87 11.54 9.99
N SER A 213 4.06 12.00 9.03
CA SER A 213 3.69 13.42 8.90
C SER A 213 2.60 13.83 9.89
N ILE A 214 1.83 12.85 10.40
CA ILE A 214 0.82 13.05 11.43
C ILE A 214 1.50 13.17 12.79
N ASP A 215 2.25 12.13 13.14
CA ASP A 215 3.12 12.12 14.31
C ASP A 215 4.27 11.13 14.04
N THR A 216 5.50 11.61 14.23
CA THR A 216 6.73 10.86 13.99
C THR A 216 6.87 9.56 14.78
N ASN A 217 6.08 9.37 15.85
CA ASN A 217 6.15 8.21 16.73
C ASN A 217 4.80 7.47 16.85
N LEU A 218 3.87 7.72 15.92
CA LEU A 218 2.49 7.23 16.00
C LEU A 218 2.39 5.69 15.95
N ASP A 219 3.24 5.05 15.16
CA ASP A 219 3.33 3.59 15.05
C ASP A 219 3.75 2.93 16.37
N ASN A 220 4.78 3.47 17.02
CA ASN A 220 5.23 3.02 18.34
C ASN A 220 4.17 3.28 19.41
N TYR A 221 3.52 4.45 19.38
CA TYR A 221 2.41 4.77 20.27
C TYR A 221 1.27 3.75 20.12
N ILE A 222 0.81 3.49 18.89
CA ILE A 222 -0.25 2.52 18.63
C ILE A 222 0.19 1.12 19.07
N SER A 223 1.44 0.74 18.84
CA SER A 223 1.97 -0.56 19.26
C SER A 223 1.97 -0.72 20.78
N GLN A 224 2.33 0.34 21.51
CA GLN A 224 2.37 0.33 22.98
C GLN A 224 0.97 0.38 23.60
N TYR A 225 0.11 1.27 23.12
CA TYR A 225 -1.21 1.54 23.73
C TYR A 225 -2.37 0.81 23.03
N GLN A 226 -2.08 0.05 21.97
CA GLN A 226 -3.05 -0.66 21.11
C GLN A 226 -4.07 0.27 20.44
N ASN A 227 -3.82 1.58 20.49
CA ASN A 227 -4.73 2.64 20.11
C ASN A 227 -3.92 3.90 19.80
N PRO A 228 -4.30 4.67 18.77
CA PRO A 228 -3.79 6.02 18.59
C PRO A 228 -4.38 6.98 19.64
N PRO A 229 -3.82 8.19 19.80
CA PRO A 229 -4.40 9.24 20.63
C PRO A 229 -5.85 9.52 20.26
N ASN A 230 -6.64 10.06 21.20
CA ASN A 230 -8.04 10.45 20.94
C ASN A 230 -8.17 11.67 20.01
N THR A 231 -7.10 12.47 19.92
CA THR A 231 -7.05 13.66 19.09
C THR A 231 -5.77 13.65 18.27
N ILE A 232 -5.89 13.97 16.99
CA ILE A 232 -4.77 14.07 16.04
C ILE A 232 -4.87 15.41 15.32
N THR A 233 -3.74 16.07 15.12
CA THR A 233 -3.66 17.27 14.26
C THR A 233 -2.93 16.91 12.98
N GLN A 234 -3.51 17.28 11.83
CA GLN A 234 -2.89 17.11 10.52
C GLN A 234 -3.10 18.39 9.71
N GLY A 235 -2.02 19.14 9.49
CA GLY A 235 -2.12 20.49 8.94
C GLY A 235 -2.96 21.40 9.85
N ASP A 236 -3.93 22.11 9.26
CA ASP A 236 -4.81 23.03 9.98
C ASP A 236 -6.04 22.34 10.61
N PHE A 237 -6.17 21.02 10.45
CA PHE A 237 -7.33 20.27 10.91
C PHE A 237 -7.01 19.50 12.19
N THR A 238 -7.92 19.62 13.17
CA THR A 238 -7.97 18.76 14.35
C THR A 238 -9.02 17.68 14.16
N PHE A 239 -8.60 16.43 14.33
CA PHE A 239 -9.39 15.23 14.17
C PHE A 239 -9.63 14.56 15.52
N PHE A 240 -10.85 14.13 15.77
CA PHE A 240 -11.28 13.44 16.98
C PHE A 240 -11.63 12.00 16.63
N ARG A 241 -11.06 11.06 17.38
CA ARG A 241 -11.28 9.64 17.19
C ARG A 241 -12.71 9.29 17.58
N GLU A 242 -13.48 8.72 16.66
CA GLU A 242 -14.85 8.30 16.94
C GLU A 242 -14.98 6.79 17.03
N ASN A 243 -14.33 6.06 16.12
CA ASN A 243 -14.54 4.62 15.99
C ASN A 243 -13.23 3.84 15.97
N ARG A 244 -13.30 2.61 16.50
CA ARG A 244 -12.31 1.56 16.32
C ARG A 244 -13.00 0.35 15.70
N LEU A 245 -12.56 -0.04 14.51
CA LEU A 245 -13.08 -1.15 13.75
C LEU A 245 -12.04 -2.28 13.76
N GLU A 246 -12.49 -3.51 13.94
CA GLU A 246 -11.66 -4.70 13.73
C GLU A 246 -12.35 -5.59 12.73
N GLY A 247 -11.60 -6.21 11.83
CA GLY A 247 -12.18 -7.06 10.81
C GLY A 247 -11.15 -7.70 9.89
N TYR A 248 -11.63 -8.03 8.71
CA TYR A 248 -10.83 -8.59 7.62
C TYR A 248 -10.93 -7.71 6.39
N ALA A 249 -9.78 -7.46 5.76
CA ALA A 249 -9.67 -6.84 4.45
C ALA A 249 -9.48 -7.94 3.40
N PHE A 250 -10.31 -7.89 2.36
CA PHE A 250 -10.34 -8.79 1.22
C PHE A 250 -9.98 -7.99 -0.02
N ASP A 251 -8.76 -8.16 -0.51
CA ASP A 251 -8.38 -7.64 -1.82
C ASP A 251 -9.15 -8.43 -2.89
N LYS A 252 -9.94 -7.74 -3.71
CA LYS A 252 -10.70 -8.35 -4.81
C LYS A 252 -9.89 -8.39 -6.11
N ALA A 253 -8.77 -7.65 -6.18
CA ALA A 253 -7.86 -7.63 -7.32
C ALA A 253 -6.89 -8.81 -7.33
N SER A 254 -6.62 -9.40 -6.17
CA SER A 254 -5.68 -10.50 -6.02
C SER A 254 -6.32 -11.65 -5.25
N ALA A 255 -5.93 -12.89 -5.56
CA ALA A 255 -6.38 -14.08 -4.80
C ALA A 255 -5.68 -14.21 -3.44
N THR A 256 -5.32 -13.09 -2.81
CA THR A 256 -4.61 -13.10 -1.54
C THR A 256 -5.55 -13.53 -0.40
N PRO A 257 -5.05 -14.27 0.61
CA PRO A 257 -5.77 -14.52 1.84
C PRO A 257 -6.14 -13.20 2.52
N PRO A 258 -7.28 -13.15 3.20
CA PRO A 258 -7.72 -11.95 3.89
C PRO A 258 -6.72 -11.52 4.96
N LEU A 259 -6.53 -10.21 5.07
CA LEU A 259 -5.69 -9.61 6.10
C LEU A 259 -6.54 -9.20 7.30
N ARG A 260 -6.14 -9.59 8.51
CA ARG A 260 -6.72 -9.00 9.72
C ARG A 260 -6.33 -7.52 9.75
N VAL A 261 -7.32 -6.67 9.98
CA VAL A 261 -7.18 -5.22 9.97
C VAL A 261 -7.84 -4.62 11.20
N ILE A 262 -7.17 -3.62 11.77
CA ILE A 262 -7.74 -2.71 12.77
C ILE A 262 -7.75 -1.33 12.11
N ALA A 263 -8.88 -0.62 12.17
CA ALA A 263 -8.98 0.74 11.66
C ALA A 263 -9.48 1.68 12.75
N TRP A 264 -8.96 2.90 12.75
CA TRP A 264 -9.45 3.99 13.58
C TRP A 264 -9.91 5.12 12.66
N ASP A 265 -11.18 5.49 12.79
CA ASP A 265 -11.76 6.63 12.09
C ASP A 265 -11.76 7.85 12.99
N PHE A 266 -11.19 8.92 12.47
CA PHE A 266 -11.24 10.23 13.08
C PHE A 266 -11.97 11.20 12.17
N TYR A 267 -12.71 12.13 12.76
CA TYR A 267 -13.44 13.16 12.04
C TYR A 267 -13.07 14.54 12.57
N ASP A 268 -13.08 15.54 11.69
CA ASP A 268 -13.03 16.93 12.16
C ASP A 268 -14.33 17.30 12.88
N ALA A 269 -14.33 18.45 13.57
CA ALA A 269 -15.48 18.91 14.33
C ALA A 269 -16.79 19.01 13.51
N ASN A 270 -16.69 19.21 12.19
CA ASN A 270 -17.83 19.33 11.29
C ASN A 270 -18.14 18.03 10.52
N ARG A 271 -17.38 16.94 10.72
CA ARG A 271 -17.48 15.67 9.99
C ARG A 271 -17.42 15.82 8.45
N ARG A 272 -16.75 16.86 7.99
CA ARG A 272 -16.46 17.11 6.57
C ARG A 272 -15.25 16.29 6.11
N PHE A 273 -14.28 16.13 6.98
CA PHE A 273 -13.06 15.38 6.72
C PHE A 273 -12.96 14.18 7.65
N ARG A 274 -12.41 13.10 7.12
CA ARG A 274 -12.14 11.85 7.82
C ARG A 274 -10.69 11.46 7.62
N LEU A 275 -9.97 11.26 8.71
CA LEU A 275 -8.67 10.61 8.73
C LEU A 275 -8.88 9.16 9.20
N ARG A 276 -8.65 8.19 8.31
CA ARG A 276 -8.65 6.77 8.65
C ARG A 276 -7.22 6.28 8.78
N ILE A 277 -6.89 5.67 9.91
CA ILE A 277 -5.64 4.96 10.13
C ILE A 277 -5.94 3.47 10.22
N GLU A 278 -5.31 2.66 9.37
CA GLU A 278 -5.44 1.21 9.33
C GLU A 278 -4.12 0.59 9.76
N GLN A 279 -4.21 -0.48 10.56
CA GLN A 279 -3.10 -1.37 10.87
C GLN A 279 -3.43 -2.76 10.34
N THR A 280 -2.54 -3.29 9.50
CA THR A 280 -2.57 -4.68 9.04
C THR A 280 -1.34 -5.42 9.59
N GLY A 281 -1.53 -6.68 9.97
CA GLY A 281 -0.47 -7.45 10.60
C GLY A 281 0.05 -6.80 11.90
N ARG A 282 1.37 -6.79 12.09
CA ARG A 282 2.00 -6.25 13.32
C ARG A 282 2.50 -4.81 13.18
N SER A 283 2.82 -4.35 11.97
CA SER A 283 3.56 -3.09 11.77
C SER A 283 3.23 -2.35 10.48
N GLN A 284 2.29 -2.85 9.66
CA GLN A 284 1.92 -2.16 8.43
C GLN A 284 0.81 -1.19 8.73
N PHE A 285 1.03 0.07 8.35
CA PHE A 285 0.05 1.13 8.53
C PHE A 285 -0.31 1.77 7.19
N LYS A 286 -1.58 2.14 7.05
CA LYS A 286 -2.10 2.94 5.95
C LYS A 286 -2.92 4.06 6.55
N ALA A 287 -2.64 5.30 6.19
CA ALA A 287 -3.44 6.45 6.60
C ALA A 287 -4.03 7.12 5.36
N VAL A 288 -5.34 7.39 5.39
CA VAL A 288 -6.07 8.08 4.32
C VAL A 288 -6.76 9.29 4.91
N LEU A 289 -6.46 10.47 4.37
CA LEU A 289 -7.22 11.69 4.64
C LEU A 289 -8.21 11.90 3.51
N SER A 290 -9.49 11.94 3.86
CA SER A 290 -10.60 11.96 2.93
C SER A 290 -11.61 13.03 3.30
N GLN A 291 -12.35 13.51 2.32
CA GLN A 291 -13.54 14.33 2.53
C GLN A 291 -14.80 13.49 2.32
N THR A 292 -15.88 13.87 2.99
CA THR A 292 -17.22 13.34 2.70
C THR A 292 -17.65 13.81 1.32
N ALA A 293 -18.12 12.89 0.49
CA ALA A 293 -18.64 13.15 -0.84
C ALA A 293 -20.08 12.62 -0.96
N ASN A 294 -20.88 13.22 -1.82
CA ASN A 294 -22.22 12.71 -2.15
C ASN A 294 -22.11 11.68 -3.28
N GLU A 295 -23.01 10.70 -3.31
CA GLU A 295 -23.08 9.73 -4.42
C GLU A 295 -23.20 10.43 -5.79
N ILE A 296 -23.96 11.53 -5.86
CA ILE A 296 -24.18 12.29 -7.08
C ILE A 296 -22.94 13.04 -7.58
N ASP A 297 -21.88 13.15 -6.77
CA ASP A 297 -20.63 13.77 -7.19
C ASP A 297 -19.83 12.84 -8.15
N PHE A 298 -20.23 11.57 -8.21
CA PHE A 298 -19.66 10.55 -9.08
C PHE A 298 -20.56 10.34 -10.29
N THR A 299 -20.02 10.56 -11.48
CA THR A 299 -20.76 10.52 -12.76
C THR A 299 -20.05 9.62 -13.75
N ASP A 300 -20.69 9.34 -14.89
CA ASP A 300 -20.12 8.54 -15.99
C ASP A 300 -19.42 7.25 -15.52
N ILE A 301 -20.10 6.53 -14.62
CA ILE A 301 -19.65 5.23 -14.11
C ILE A 301 -19.84 4.21 -15.23
N LEU A 302 -18.74 3.74 -15.82
CA LEU A 302 -18.77 2.91 -17.03
C LEU A 302 -17.78 1.75 -16.91
N PRO A 303 -18.13 0.52 -17.31
CA PRO A 303 -17.14 -0.54 -17.47
C PRO A 303 -16.18 -0.22 -18.61
N MET A 304 -14.87 -0.45 -18.43
CA MET A 304 -13.97 -0.58 -19.57
C MET A 304 -14.18 -1.96 -20.21
N GLY A 305 -14.52 -1.95 -21.49
CA GLY A 305 -14.75 -3.14 -22.30
C GLY A 305 -13.49 -3.92 -22.65
#